data_AF-A0A1I4J4H4-F1
#
_entry.id   AF-A0A1I4J4H4-F1
#
_cell.length_a   1.000
_cell.length_b   1.000
_cell.length_c   1.000
_cell.angle_alpha   90.00
_cell.angle_beta   90.00
_cell.angle_gamma   90.00
#
_symmetry.space_group_name_H-M   'P 1'
#
loop_
_entity.id
_entity.type
_entity.pdbx_description
1 polymer ?
#
loop_
_entity_poly.entity_id
_entity_poly.type
_entity_poly.pdbx_seq_one_letter_code
_entity_poly.pdbx_strand_id
1 'polypeptide(L)'
;MSDVRPSPELLAVARRWFDAVPNRRAREIGNLMSESPHLTFVGTDEDELWTGRAVRDGVADFFGAVPDFARQDEIFGAAYECGTVGWAIFTHEVSFLNDPSEVFFVRNTLVFTLEHGTWRIIHRHGSVPYPNADFTGADQSAIADLVAAAQEGFALDQREGFATVMFTDIVNSARIASVMGDRLWSAEIARHFDTLRRIIEQGGGQFVKSLGDGTMSSFAAPTAALQAARAIQTAVEQSDGPSITLRVGIHSGPVVQTEADFFGSVVNKAARIAASAGAREIRVSDATRTMVGDRSGLAFDAPASVALKGFEGEHLVYRLEWST
;
A
#
# COMPACT_ATOMS: atom_id res chain seq x y z
N MET A 1 26.45 17.24 4.34
CA MET A 1 25.03 17.22 3.92
C MET A 1 25.02 16.83 2.46
N SER A 2 24.27 15.79 2.07
CA SER A 2 24.18 15.42 0.66
C SER A 2 23.44 16.51 -0.13
N ASP A 3 24.07 17.02 -1.19
CA ASP A 3 23.53 18.06 -2.07
C ASP A 3 22.62 17.45 -3.13
N VAL A 4 21.51 16.84 -2.67
CA VAL A 4 20.47 16.32 -3.56
C VAL A 4 19.51 17.44 -3.90
N ARG A 5 19.26 17.67 -5.19
CA ARG A 5 18.35 18.73 -5.66
C ARG A 5 17.44 18.25 -6.79
N PRO A 6 16.24 18.83 -6.95
CA PRO A 6 15.42 18.60 -8.13
C PRO A 6 16.17 18.96 -9.42
N SER A 7 16.00 18.16 -10.47
CA SER A 7 16.67 18.33 -11.76
C SER A 7 15.66 18.43 -12.92
N PRO A 8 15.31 19.66 -13.36
CA PRO A 8 14.47 19.86 -14.54
C PRO A 8 15.11 19.30 -15.82
N GLU A 9 16.45 19.29 -15.89
CA GLU A 9 17.20 18.73 -17.02
C GLU A 9 16.99 17.22 -17.13
N LEU A 10 17.19 16.47 -16.04
CA LEU A 10 16.95 15.03 -16.03
C LEU A 10 15.49 14.68 -16.29
N LEU A 11 14.56 15.48 -15.77
CA LEU A 11 13.13 15.30 -16.06
C LEU A 11 12.85 15.40 -17.57
N ALA A 12 13.48 16.37 -18.25
CA ALA A 12 13.35 16.53 -19.70
C ALA A 12 14.01 15.37 -20.48
N VAL A 13 15.19 14.90 -20.07
CA VAL A 13 15.86 13.75 -20.68
C VAL A 13 15.00 12.48 -20.52
N ALA A 14 14.43 12.27 -19.35
CA ALA A 14 13.53 11.15 -19.09
C ALA A 14 12.26 11.20 -19.94
N ARG A 15 11.62 12.37 -20.09
CA ARG A 15 10.46 12.52 -20.97
C ARG A 15 10.78 12.25 -22.43
N ARG A 16 11.97 12.65 -22.90
CA ARG A 16 12.45 12.27 -24.25
C ARG A 16 12.58 10.76 -24.43
N TRP A 17 13.00 10.05 -23.39
CA TRP A 17 12.99 8.58 -23.42
C TRP A 17 11.56 8.03 -23.57
N PHE A 18 10.63 8.48 -22.74
CA PHE A 18 9.22 8.02 -22.79
C PHE A 18 8.48 8.42 -24.06
N ASP A 19 8.95 9.45 -24.75
CA ASP A 19 8.49 9.87 -26.07
C ASP A 19 9.15 9.06 -27.20
N ALA A 20 10.45 8.75 -27.10
CA ALA A 20 11.19 8.00 -28.13
C ALA A 20 10.77 6.53 -28.26
N VAL A 21 10.47 5.87 -27.12
CA VAL A 21 10.06 4.46 -27.04
C VAL A 21 8.79 4.14 -27.85
N PRO A 22 7.61 4.75 -27.57
CA PRO A 22 6.38 4.45 -28.29
C PRO A 22 6.46 4.84 -29.78
N ASN A 23 7.28 5.84 -30.10
CA ASN A 23 7.50 6.31 -31.47
C ASN A 23 8.61 5.53 -32.21
N ARG A 24 9.11 4.43 -31.64
CA ARG A 24 10.11 3.52 -32.23
C ARG A 24 11.36 4.22 -32.76
N ARG A 25 11.81 5.28 -32.07
CA ARG A 25 13.00 6.07 -32.44
C ARG A 25 14.29 5.39 -31.96
N ALA A 26 14.63 4.24 -32.54
CA ALA A 26 15.75 3.38 -32.13
C ALA A 26 17.08 4.13 -31.91
N ARG A 27 17.44 5.02 -32.85
CA ARG A 27 18.67 5.84 -32.74
C ARG A 27 18.63 6.78 -31.53
N GLU A 28 17.48 7.39 -31.24
CA GLU A 28 17.34 8.28 -30.09
C GLU A 28 17.41 7.50 -28.77
N ILE A 29 16.72 6.36 -28.70
CA ILE A 29 16.77 5.43 -27.54
C ILE A 29 18.23 5.06 -27.25
N GLY A 30 18.99 4.61 -28.26
CA GLY A 30 20.39 4.24 -28.10
C GLY A 30 21.31 5.43 -27.74
N ASN A 31 20.95 6.66 -28.11
CA ASN A 31 21.72 7.87 -27.76
C ASN A 31 21.46 8.34 -26.32
N LEU A 32 20.30 8.02 -25.75
CA LEU A 32 19.95 8.38 -24.37
C LEU A 32 20.61 7.45 -23.35
N MET A 33 21.09 6.27 -23.78
CA MET A 33 21.73 5.29 -22.91
C MET A 33 23.24 5.48 -22.77
N SER A 34 23.76 5.03 -21.63
CA SER A 34 25.18 5.02 -21.29
C SER A 34 25.97 4.06 -22.17
N GLU A 35 27.24 4.37 -22.42
CA GLU A 35 28.18 3.45 -23.08
C GLU A 35 28.89 2.51 -22.09
N SER A 36 28.65 2.68 -20.79
CA SER A 36 29.29 1.93 -19.73
C SER A 36 28.98 0.43 -19.83
N PRO A 37 29.95 -0.46 -19.53
CA PRO A 37 29.69 -1.88 -19.39
C PRO A 37 28.74 -2.21 -18.23
N HIS A 38 28.46 -1.26 -17.35
CA HIS A 38 27.54 -1.40 -16.21
C HIS A 38 26.12 -0.88 -16.52
N LEU A 39 25.82 -0.55 -17.77
CA LEU A 39 24.45 -0.28 -18.19
C LEU A 39 23.56 -1.46 -17.79
N THR A 40 22.45 -1.18 -17.12
CA THR A 40 21.54 -2.22 -16.61
C THR A 40 20.11 -1.95 -17.06
N PHE A 41 19.42 -3.03 -17.40
CA PHE A 41 18.01 -3.02 -17.77
C PHE A 41 17.28 -4.04 -16.91
N VAL A 42 16.17 -3.61 -16.32
CA VAL A 42 15.22 -4.44 -15.58
C VAL A 42 13.85 -4.22 -16.18
N GLY A 43 13.28 -5.28 -16.74
CA GLY A 43 11.93 -5.32 -17.24
C GLY A 43 10.95 -5.88 -16.21
N THR A 44 9.79 -6.28 -16.72
CA THR A 44 8.68 -6.82 -15.94
C THR A 44 8.72 -8.33 -15.78
N ASP A 45 9.29 -9.01 -16.76
CA ASP A 45 9.38 -10.47 -16.78
C ASP A 45 10.62 -10.96 -16.00
N GLU A 46 10.60 -12.20 -15.52
CA GLU A 46 11.67 -12.80 -14.72
C GLU A 46 13.00 -12.90 -15.47
N ASP A 47 12.95 -13.04 -16.80
CA ASP A 47 14.13 -13.14 -17.67
C ASP A 47 14.60 -11.77 -18.22
N GLU A 48 13.91 -10.68 -17.89
CA GLU A 48 14.21 -9.32 -18.38
C GLU A 48 15.23 -8.58 -17.50
N LEU A 49 16.34 -9.25 -17.17
CA LEU A 49 17.47 -8.66 -16.46
C LEU A 49 18.74 -8.72 -17.30
N TRP A 50 19.14 -7.59 -17.86
CA TRP A 50 20.27 -7.53 -18.81
C TRP A 50 21.27 -6.44 -18.44
N THR A 51 22.52 -6.64 -18.85
CA THR A 51 23.61 -5.71 -18.57
C THR A 51 24.54 -5.49 -19.77
N GLY A 52 25.25 -4.36 -19.76
CA GLY A 52 26.29 -4.02 -20.71
C GLY A 52 25.76 -3.68 -22.12
N ARG A 53 26.65 -3.84 -23.12
CA ARG A 53 26.40 -3.38 -24.50
C ARG A 53 25.17 -4.03 -25.13
N ALA A 54 24.88 -5.29 -24.80
CA ALA A 54 23.74 -6.02 -25.33
C ALA A 54 22.41 -5.30 -25.07
N VAL A 55 22.29 -4.59 -23.94
CA VAL A 55 21.12 -3.76 -23.63
C VAL A 55 20.93 -2.69 -24.72
N ARG A 56 21.98 -1.94 -25.04
CA ARG A 56 21.89 -0.83 -25.98
C ARG A 56 21.58 -1.30 -27.40
N ASP A 57 22.13 -2.44 -27.79
CA ASP A 57 21.92 -3.03 -29.11
C ASP A 57 20.51 -3.61 -29.27
N GLY A 58 19.93 -4.19 -28.21
CA GLY A 58 18.65 -4.90 -28.27
C GLY A 58 17.42 -4.15 -27.76
N VAL A 59 17.58 -3.07 -26.97
CA VAL A 59 16.44 -2.41 -26.29
C VAL A 59 15.41 -1.82 -27.26
N ALA A 60 15.84 -1.35 -28.43
CA ALA A 60 14.93 -0.79 -29.43
C ALA A 60 14.04 -1.89 -30.04
N ASP A 61 14.60 -3.07 -30.28
CA ASP A 61 13.86 -4.23 -30.78
C ASP A 61 12.92 -4.78 -29.70
N PHE A 62 13.38 -4.82 -28.44
CA PHE A 62 12.55 -5.16 -27.28
C PHE A 62 11.28 -4.29 -27.22
N PHE A 63 11.43 -2.97 -27.23
CA PHE A 63 10.28 -2.07 -27.25
C PHE A 63 9.51 -2.09 -28.58
N GLY A 64 10.16 -2.45 -29.68
CA GLY A 64 9.51 -2.65 -30.97
C GLY A 64 8.53 -3.83 -31.00
N ALA A 65 8.68 -4.79 -30.08
CA ALA A 65 7.74 -5.90 -29.90
C ALA A 65 6.50 -5.51 -29.04
N VAL A 66 6.56 -4.39 -28.32
CA VAL A 66 5.42 -3.89 -27.53
C VAL A 66 4.31 -3.42 -28.48
N PRO A 67 3.03 -3.76 -28.22
CA PRO A 67 1.91 -3.27 -29.01
C PRO A 67 1.86 -1.74 -29.03
N ASP A 68 1.32 -1.17 -30.12
CA ASP A 68 1.17 0.27 -30.23
C ASP A 68 0.20 0.80 -29.16
N PHE A 69 0.56 1.91 -28.53
CA PHE A 69 -0.24 2.53 -27.48
C PHE A 69 -1.46 3.24 -28.07
N ALA A 70 -2.64 2.99 -27.49
CA ALA A 70 -3.83 3.81 -27.70
C ALA A 70 -3.74 5.10 -26.87
N ARG A 71 -3.20 5.01 -25.66
CA ARG A 71 -3.01 6.13 -24.73
C ARG A 71 -1.76 5.89 -23.88
N GLN A 72 -1.06 6.97 -23.53
CA GLN A 72 0.07 6.96 -22.61
C GLN A 72 0.13 8.31 -21.89
N ASP A 73 -0.44 8.37 -20.69
CA ASP A 73 -0.56 9.59 -19.92
C ASP A 73 0.39 9.57 -18.73
N GLU A 74 1.19 10.64 -18.57
CA GLU A 74 2.06 10.83 -17.41
C GLU A 74 1.20 11.23 -16.19
N ILE A 75 1.12 10.35 -15.19
CA ILE A 75 0.41 10.58 -13.93
C ILE A 75 1.33 11.23 -12.88
N PHE A 76 2.61 10.83 -12.90
CA PHE A 76 3.63 11.36 -12.01
C PHE A 76 4.99 11.37 -12.71
N GLY A 77 5.76 12.42 -12.48
CA GLY A 77 7.13 12.56 -12.96
C GLY A 77 7.95 13.43 -12.03
N ALA A 78 9.07 12.91 -11.53
CA ALA A 78 10.02 13.66 -10.72
C ALA A 78 11.45 13.23 -11.05
N ALA A 79 12.39 14.17 -11.00
CA ALA A 79 13.81 13.88 -11.21
C ALA A 79 14.69 14.69 -10.25
N TYR A 80 15.79 14.08 -9.85
CA TYR A 80 16.73 14.62 -8.87
C TYR A 80 18.16 14.29 -9.28
N GLU A 81 19.11 15.11 -8.85
CA GLU A 81 20.53 14.91 -9.10
C GLU A 81 21.36 15.16 -7.85
N CYS A 82 22.53 14.53 -7.82
CA CYS A 82 23.59 14.75 -6.85
C CYS A 82 24.94 14.62 -7.55
N GLY A 83 25.58 15.76 -7.84
CA GLY A 83 26.83 15.78 -8.60
C GLY A 83 26.66 15.23 -10.02
N THR A 84 27.35 14.12 -10.31
CA THR A 84 27.37 13.47 -11.64
C THR A 84 26.40 12.31 -11.77
N VAL A 85 25.56 12.07 -10.76
CA VAL A 85 24.54 11.02 -10.75
C VAL A 85 23.17 11.68 -10.58
N GLY A 86 22.16 11.11 -11.21
CA GLY A 86 20.79 11.49 -10.94
C GLY A 86 19.81 10.37 -11.21
N TRP A 87 18.55 10.59 -10.89
CA TRP A 87 17.49 9.61 -11.09
C TRP A 87 16.18 10.31 -11.39
N ALA A 88 15.31 9.60 -12.09
CA ALA A 88 13.95 10.03 -12.35
C ALA A 88 12.96 8.89 -12.14
N ILE A 89 11.78 9.23 -11.64
CA ILE A 89 10.72 8.30 -11.27
C ILE A 89 9.45 8.76 -11.97
N PHE A 90 8.79 7.84 -12.66
CA PHE A 90 7.58 8.11 -13.42
C PHE A 90 6.52 7.05 -13.21
N THR A 91 5.26 7.47 -13.26
CA THR A 91 4.09 6.60 -13.39
C THR A 91 3.31 7.03 -14.62
N HIS A 92 3.04 6.10 -15.52
CA HIS A 92 2.18 6.31 -16.68
C HIS A 92 0.94 5.44 -16.58
N GLU A 93 -0.19 5.96 -17.04
CA GLU A 93 -1.40 5.20 -17.36
C GLU A 93 -1.36 4.90 -18.86
N VAL A 94 -1.45 3.63 -19.25
CA VAL A 94 -1.32 3.20 -20.65
C VAL A 94 -2.44 2.25 -21.04
N SER A 95 -2.85 2.31 -22.30
CA SER A 95 -3.66 1.27 -22.95
C SER A 95 -3.14 1.02 -24.35
N PHE A 96 -3.41 -0.16 -24.90
CA PHE A 96 -2.88 -0.58 -26.19
C PHE A 96 -3.96 -0.55 -27.28
N LEU A 97 -3.58 -0.39 -28.55
CA LEU A 97 -4.55 -0.36 -29.65
C LEU A 97 -5.29 -1.68 -29.87
N ASN A 98 -4.70 -2.81 -29.45
CA ASN A 98 -5.32 -4.13 -29.52
C ASN A 98 -6.38 -4.37 -28.44
N ASP A 99 -6.25 -3.74 -27.28
CA ASP A 99 -7.29 -3.65 -26.25
C ASP A 99 -7.29 -2.25 -25.60
N PRO A 100 -8.01 -1.28 -26.21
CA PRO A 100 -8.03 0.09 -25.69
C PRO A 100 -8.82 0.22 -24.38
N SER A 101 -9.61 -0.80 -24.01
CA SER A 101 -10.43 -0.79 -22.80
C SER A 101 -9.68 -1.24 -21.57
N GLU A 102 -8.63 -2.05 -21.74
CA GLU A 102 -7.76 -2.45 -20.66
C GLU A 102 -6.70 -1.36 -20.40
N VAL A 103 -6.63 -0.90 -19.15
CA VAL A 103 -5.72 0.17 -18.72
C VAL A 103 -4.70 -0.40 -17.73
N PHE A 104 -3.43 -0.15 -18.00
CA PHE A 104 -2.31 -0.57 -17.18
C PHE A 104 -1.61 0.65 -16.59
N PHE A 105 -1.06 0.49 -15.39
CA PHE A 105 -0.11 1.45 -14.85
C PHE A 105 1.31 0.95 -15.09
N VAL A 106 2.22 1.82 -15.51
CA VAL A 106 3.64 1.47 -15.68
C VAL A 106 4.47 2.42 -14.85
N ARG A 107 5.23 1.86 -13.90
CA ARG A 107 6.17 2.63 -13.09
C ARG A 107 7.57 2.44 -13.64
N ASN A 108 8.31 3.53 -13.76
CA ASN A 108 9.67 3.51 -14.27
C ASN A 108 10.61 4.24 -13.32
N THR A 109 11.81 3.67 -13.13
CA THR A 109 12.94 4.36 -12.53
C THR A 109 14.08 4.39 -13.55
N LEU A 110 14.58 5.59 -13.82
CA LEU A 110 15.77 5.81 -14.63
C LEU A 110 16.87 6.33 -13.72
N VAL A 111 18.05 5.73 -13.75
CA VAL A 111 19.25 6.30 -13.13
C VAL A 111 20.16 6.80 -14.23
N PHE A 112 20.75 7.96 -14.01
CA PHE A 112 21.57 8.68 -14.95
C PHE A 112 22.98 8.86 -14.41
N THR A 113 23.93 8.86 -15.33
CA THR A 113 25.31 9.28 -15.11
C THR A 113 25.64 10.38 -16.10
N LEU A 114 26.43 11.37 -15.68
CA LEU A 114 26.88 12.45 -16.55
C LEU A 114 28.13 11.98 -17.32
N GLU A 115 27.99 11.70 -18.61
CA GLU A 115 29.07 11.27 -19.50
C GLU A 115 29.44 12.40 -20.46
N HIS A 116 30.66 12.90 -20.35
CA HIS A 116 31.16 13.99 -21.21
C HIS A 116 30.20 15.19 -21.29
N GLY A 117 29.57 15.54 -20.16
CA GLY A 117 28.61 16.64 -20.07
C GLY A 117 27.21 16.33 -20.59
N THR A 118 26.89 15.07 -20.90
CA THR A 118 25.56 14.64 -21.32
C THR A 118 25.02 13.59 -20.34
N TRP A 119 23.80 13.79 -19.85
CA TRP A 119 23.13 12.78 -19.04
C TRP A 119 22.78 11.55 -19.86
N ARG A 120 23.21 10.38 -19.37
CA ARG A 120 22.95 9.08 -19.99
C ARG A 120 22.30 8.14 -19.00
N ILE A 121 21.29 7.41 -19.45
CA ILE A 121 20.63 6.37 -18.67
C ILE A 121 21.61 5.22 -18.47
N ILE A 122 22.02 4.99 -17.22
CA ILE A 122 22.89 3.87 -16.80
C ILE A 122 22.09 2.72 -16.20
N HIS A 123 20.86 2.99 -15.74
CA HIS A 123 19.94 1.97 -15.27
C HIS A 123 18.52 2.33 -15.69
N ARG A 124 17.79 1.36 -16.24
CA ARG A 124 16.34 1.48 -16.45
C ARG A 124 15.66 0.31 -15.76
N HIS A 125 14.69 0.62 -14.93
CA HIS A 125 13.75 -0.34 -14.38
C HIS A 125 12.34 0.07 -14.79
N GLY A 126 11.58 -0.85 -15.39
CA GLY A 126 10.14 -0.70 -15.59
C GLY A 126 9.40 -1.83 -14.90
N SER A 127 8.29 -1.49 -14.25
CA SER A 127 7.39 -2.46 -13.65
C SER A 127 5.95 -2.15 -14.06
N VAL A 128 5.20 -3.18 -14.44
CA VAL A 128 3.74 -3.18 -14.41
C VAL A 128 3.38 -3.72 -13.02
N PRO A 129 2.60 -2.98 -12.22
CA PRO A 129 2.18 -3.47 -10.93
C PRO A 129 1.28 -4.68 -11.15
N TYR A 130 1.75 -5.84 -10.75
CA TYR A 130 0.88 -6.98 -10.49
C TYR A 130 0.32 -6.78 -9.08
N PRO A 131 -1.01 -6.83 -8.88
CA PRO A 131 -1.57 -6.74 -7.55
C PRO A 131 -0.90 -7.77 -6.63
N ASN A 132 -0.52 -7.36 -5.42
CA ASN A 132 0.13 -8.27 -4.47
C ASN A 132 -0.77 -9.48 -4.16
N ALA A 133 -2.10 -9.30 -4.28
CA ALA A 133 -3.10 -10.35 -4.23
C ALA A 133 -2.83 -11.48 -5.22
N ASP A 134 -2.35 -11.15 -6.40
CA ASP A 134 -2.11 -12.11 -7.47
C ASP A 134 -0.70 -12.70 -7.40
N PHE A 135 0.30 -11.94 -6.93
CA PHE A 135 1.69 -12.42 -6.76
C PHE A 135 1.89 -13.29 -5.51
N THR A 136 1.32 -12.85 -4.38
CA THR A 136 1.54 -13.48 -3.06
C THR A 136 0.30 -14.22 -2.54
N GLY A 137 -0.80 -14.18 -3.28
CA GLY A 137 -2.09 -14.70 -2.83
C GLY A 137 -2.79 -13.83 -1.78
N ALA A 138 -2.22 -12.66 -1.43
CA ALA A 138 -2.74 -11.77 -0.40
C ALA A 138 -2.59 -10.29 -0.81
N ASP A 139 -3.69 -9.55 -0.71
CA ASP A 139 -3.66 -8.12 -0.99
C ASP A 139 -2.89 -7.35 0.11
N GLN A 140 -2.02 -6.44 -0.30
CA GLN A 140 -1.28 -5.53 0.59
C GLN A 140 -1.58 -4.05 0.30
N SER A 141 -2.66 -3.71 -0.42
CA SER A 141 -3.08 -2.29 -0.61
C SER A 141 -4.23 -1.85 0.29
N ALA A 142 -5.10 -2.77 0.73
CA ALA A 142 -6.31 -2.45 1.51
C ALA A 142 -6.06 -1.47 2.66
N ILE A 143 -4.92 -1.61 3.36
CA ILE A 143 -4.59 -0.79 4.53
C ILE A 143 -3.97 0.57 4.16
N ALA A 144 -3.28 0.68 3.03
CA ALA A 144 -2.80 1.98 2.55
C ALA A 144 -3.98 2.85 2.10
N ASP A 145 -4.94 2.25 1.41
CA ASP A 145 -6.17 2.92 0.98
C ASP A 145 -7.06 3.25 2.17
N LEU A 146 -7.15 2.37 3.16
CA LEU A 146 -7.85 2.57 4.43
C LEU A 146 -7.20 3.66 5.29
N VAL A 147 -5.87 3.81 5.26
CA VAL A 147 -5.17 4.96 5.89
C VAL A 147 -5.46 6.26 5.16
N ALA A 148 -5.37 6.27 3.82
CA ALA A 148 -5.65 7.45 3.01
C ALA A 148 -7.11 7.90 3.16
N ALA A 149 -8.05 6.97 3.01
CA ALA A 149 -9.47 7.23 3.19
C ALA A 149 -9.81 7.56 4.64
N ALA A 150 -9.07 7.06 5.65
CA ALA A 150 -9.24 7.48 7.04
C ALA A 150 -8.93 8.98 7.24
N GLN A 151 -7.99 9.55 6.50
CA GLN A 151 -7.57 10.96 6.63
C GLN A 151 -8.61 11.96 6.10
N GLU A 152 -9.60 11.54 5.32
CA GLU A 152 -10.70 12.40 4.88
C GLU A 152 -11.80 12.54 5.95
N GLY A 153 -11.83 13.73 6.57
CA GLY A 153 -13.04 14.39 7.11
C GLY A 153 -13.98 13.56 7.98
N PHE A 154 -13.53 13.10 9.16
CA PHE A 154 -14.42 12.53 10.17
C PHE A 154 -14.30 13.27 11.51
N ALA A 155 -15.42 13.37 12.23
CA ALA A 155 -15.46 13.87 13.60
C ALA A 155 -15.74 12.69 14.55
N LEU A 156 -14.79 12.41 15.45
CA LEU A 156 -15.07 11.61 16.63
C LEU A 156 -15.71 12.50 17.70
N ASP A 157 -16.61 11.92 18.48
CA ASP A 157 -17.25 12.65 19.60
C ASP A 157 -16.24 12.97 20.74
N GLN A 158 -15.05 12.38 20.68
CA GLN A 158 -13.94 12.65 21.59
C GLN A 158 -13.07 13.80 21.08
N ARG A 159 -13.25 14.96 21.70
CA ARG A 159 -12.55 16.21 21.35
C ARG A 159 -11.17 16.36 21.99
N GLU A 160 -10.93 15.73 23.14
CA GLU A 160 -9.65 15.74 23.87
C GLU A 160 -9.48 14.42 24.66
N GLY A 161 -8.24 13.97 24.87
CA GLY A 161 -7.92 12.85 25.78
C GLY A 161 -7.18 11.69 25.12
N PHE A 162 -7.70 10.48 25.23
CA PHE A 162 -7.16 9.26 24.63
C PHE A 162 -8.27 8.53 23.87
N ALA A 163 -7.95 7.98 22.71
CA ALA A 163 -8.85 7.08 21.98
C ALA A 163 -8.16 5.74 21.70
N THR A 164 -8.99 4.72 21.57
CA THR A 164 -8.58 3.42 21.03
C THR A 164 -9.20 3.24 19.66
N VAL A 165 -8.37 3.09 18.64
CA VAL A 165 -8.79 2.86 17.26
C VAL A 165 -8.63 1.39 16.94
N MET A 166 -9.67 0.79 16.36
CA MET A 166 -9.67 -0.57 15.87
C MET A 166 -9.92 -0.57 14.36
N PHE A 167 -9.07 -1.32 13.66
CA PHE A 167 -9.26 -1.67 12.26
C PHE A 167 -9.52 -3.16 12.11
N THR A 168 -10.47 -3.49 11.23
CA THR A 168 -10.68 -4.85 10.75
C THR A 168 -10.47 -4.89 9.26
N ASP A 169 -10.02 -6.03 8.74
CA ASP A 169 -9.76 -6.22 7.32
C ASP A 169 -10.05 -7.67 6.92
N ILE A 170 -10.68 -7.88 5.76
CA ILE A 170 -11.03 -9.22 5.28
C ILE A 170 -9.84 -9.82 4.53
N VAL A 171 -9.37 -10.96 5.03
CA VAL A 171 -8.28 -11.68 4.40
C VAL A 171 -8.75 -12.26 3.06
N ASN A 172 -8.00 -11.96 2.00
CA ASN A 172 -8.23 -12.44 0.63
C ASN A 172 -9.61 -12.04 0.06
N SER A 173 -10.13 -10.87 0.44
CA SER A 173 -11.41 -10.32 -0.01
C SER A 173 -11.53 -10.25 -1.54
N ALA A 174 -10.51 -9.76 -2.25
CA ALA A 174 -10.50 -9.68 -3.71
C ALA A 174 -10.72 -11.05 -4.37
N ARG A 175 -10.10 -12.10 -3.83
CA ARG A 175 -10.28 -13.47 -4.30
C ARG A 175 -11.70 -13.98 -4.05
N ILE A 176 -12.26 -13.68 -2.88
CA ILE A 176 -13.64 -14.06 -2.54
C ILE A 176 -14.63 -13.35 -3.46
N ALA A 177 -14.42 -12.05 -3.70
CA ALA A 177 -15.23 -11.23 -4.60
C ALA A 177 -15.23 -11.78 -6.03
N SER A 178 -14.06 -12.12 -6.57
CA SER A 178 -13.91 -12.70 -7.91
C SER A 178 -14.69 -14.01 -8.07
N VAL A 179 -14.65 -14.89 -7.07
CA VAL A 179 -15.36 -16.18 -7.11
C VAL A 179 -16.87 -16.02 -6.97
N MET A 180 -17.34 -15.08 -6.15
CA MET A 180 -18.76 -14.88 -5.87
C MET A 180 -19.47 -13.97 -6.89
N GLY A 181 -18.71 -13.12 -7.59
CA GLY A 181 -19.24 -12.03 -8.41
C GLY A 181 -19.70 -10.83 -7.57
N ASP A 182 -19.48 -9.62 -8.11
CA ASP A 182 -19.58 -8.36 -7.39
C ASP A 182 -20.92 -8.13 -6.68
N ARG A 183 -22.03 -8.55 -7.29
CA ARG A 183 -23.37 -8.35 -6.72
C ARG A 183 -23.61 -9.17 -5.46
N LEU A 184 -23.21 -10.45 -5.46
CA LEU A 184 -23.37 -11.32 -4.29
C LEU A 184 -22.38 -10.92 -3.20
N TRP A 185 -21.14 -10.58 -3.59
CA TRP A 185 -20.13 -10.08 -2.68
C TRP A 185 -20.58 -8.80 -1.97
N SER A 186 -21.14 -7.83 -2.70
CA SER A 186 -21.63 -6.57 -2.13
C SER A 186 -22.73 -6.77 -1.09
N ALA A 187 -23.65 -7.71 -1.32
CA ALA A 187 -24.72 -8.02 -0.38
C ALA A 187 -24.19 -8.70 0.90
N GLU A 188 -23.25 -9.63 0.76
CA GLU A 188 -22.61 -10.28 1.91
C GLU A 188 -21.74 -9.31 2.72
N ILE A 189 -21.03 -8.41 2.07
CA ILE A 189 -20.24 -7.36 2.74
C ILE A 189 -21.14 -6.41 3.52
N ALA A 190 -22.28 -6.00 2.97
CA ALA A 190 -23.24 -5.17 3.70
C ALA A 190 -23.72 -5.87 4.98
N ARG A 191 -24.13 -7.14 4.89
CA ARG A 191 -24.56 -7.95 6.05
C ARG A 191 -23.44 -8.13 7.08
N HIS A 192 -22.22 -8.35 6.61
CA HIS A 192 -21.03 -8.46 7.44
C HIS A 192 -20.77 -7.16 8.21
N PHE A 193 -20.77 -6.01 7.53
CA PHE A 193 -20.56 -4.72 8.17
C PHE A 193 -21.68 -4.32 9.13
N ASP A 194 -22.93 -4.67 8.84
CA ASP A 194 -24.04 -4.46 9.79
C ASP A 194 -23.83 -5.27 11.09
N THR A 195 -23.30 -6.50 10.97
CA THR A 195 -22.95 -7.33 12.13
C THR A 195 -21.82 -6.70 12.95
N LEU A 196 -20.75 -6.25 12.28
CA LEU A 196 -19.62 -5.57 12.93
C LEU A 196 -20.08 -4.28 13.63
N ARG A 197 -20.86 -3.44 12.93
CA ARG A 197 -21.41 -2.19 13.49
C ARG A 197 -22.19 -2.47 14.76
N ARG A 198 -23.11 -3.44 14.75
CA ARG A 198 -23.90 -3.81 15.93
C ARG A 198 -23.01 -4.22 17.11
N ILE A 199 -21.97 -5.04 16.87
CA ILE A 199 -21.06 -5.49 17.95
C ILE A 199 -20.26 -4.30 18.50
N ILE A 200 -19.75 -3.44 17.63
CA ILE A 200 -18.99 -2.24 18.00
C ILE A 200 -19.84 -1.32 18.87
N GLU A 201 -21.06 -1.00 18.43
CA GLU A 201 -21.98 -0.10 19.14
C GLU A 201 -22.47 -0.70 20.46
N GLN A 202 -22.76 -2.01 20.51
CA GLN A 202 -23.10 -2.71 21.76
C GLN A 202 -21.94 -2.72 22.77
N GLY A 203 -20.70 -2.73 22.28
CA GLY A 203 -19.50 -2.59 23.10
C GLY A 203 -19.20 -1.16 23.55
N GLY A 204 -20.07 -0.18 23.24
CA GLY A 204 -19.84 1.23 23.54
C GLY A 204 -18.81 1.91 22.65
N GLY A 205 -18.50 1.31 21.50
CA GLY A 205 -17.68 1.91 20.45
C GLY A 205 -18.51 2.66 19.42
N GLN A 206 -17.83 3.46 18.62
CA GLN A 206 -18.40 4.14 17.46
C GLN A 206 -17.88 3.46 16.19
N PHE A 207 -18.78 2.93 15.37
CA PHE A 207 -18.46 2.57 13.99
C PHE A 207 -18.23 3.86 13.20
N VAL A 208 -17.00 4.07 12.71
CA VAL A 208 -16.64 5.32 12.02
C VAL A 208 -17.01 5.22 10.55
N LYS A 209 -16.45 4.23 9.84
CA LYS A 209 -16.71 3.98 8.42
C LYS A 209 -16.21 2.61 7.97
N SER A 210 -16.74 2.14 6.83
CA SER A 210 -16.16 1.06 6.04
C SER A 210 -15.12 1.62 5.07
N LEU A 211 -14.10 0.82 4.77
CA LEU A 211 -12.93 1.20 3.98
C LEU A 211 -12.65 0.03 3.02
N GLY A 212 -13.39 -0.01 1.91
CA GLY A 212 -13.45 -1.18 1.03
C GLY A 212 -14.08 -2.37 1.75
N ASP A 213 -13.28 -3.40 1.97
CA ASP A 213 -13.56 -4.64 2.69
C ASP A 213 -13.13 -4.60 4.18
N GLY A 214 -12.51 -3.51 4.62
CA GLY A 214 -12.16 -3.25 6.01
C GLY A 214 -13.11 -2.28 6.72
N THR A 215 -12.94 -2.13 8.05
CA THR A 215 -13.69 -1.15 8.85
C THR A 215 -12.79 -0.39 9.81
N MET A 216 -13.20 0.83 10.13
CA MET A 216 -12.62 1.65 11.18
C MET A 216 -13.66 1.90 12.28
N SER A 217 -13.22 1.73 13.52
CA SER A 217 -14.01 2.02 14.70
C SER A 217 -13.17 2.64 15.81
N SER A 218 -13.82 3.32 16.74
CA SER A 218 -13.17 3.94 17.89
C SER A 218 -13.87 3.60 19.19
N PHE A 219 -13.11 3.59 20.28
CA PHE A 219 -13.58 3.32 21.63
C PHE A 219 -12.90 4.25 22.62
N ALA A 220 -13.63 4.68 23.64
CA ALA A 220 -13.06 5.40 24.78
C ALA A 220 -12.12 4.52 25.61
N ALA A 221 -12.50 3.26 25.82
CA ALA A 221 -11.76 2.31 26.64
C ALA A 221 -11.11 1.22 25.78
N PRO A 222 -9.81 0.92 25.96
CA PRO A 222 -9.16 -0.15 25.20
C PRO A 222 -9.73 -1.53 25.52
N THR A 223 -10.15 -1.77 26.76
CA THR A 223 -10.83 -3.02 27.15
C THR A 223 -12.10 -3.25 26.35
N ALA A 224 -12.89 -2.21 26.09
CA ALA A 224 -14.10 -2.30 25.27
C ALA A 224 -13.76 -2.68 23.81
N ALA A 225 -12.73 -2.06 23.23
CA ALA A 225 -12.27 -2.39 21.89
C ALA A 225 -11.83 -3.86 21.77
N LEU A 226 -11.09 -4.36 22.77
CA LEU A 226 -10.59 -5.73 22.77
C LEU A 226 -11.73 -6.76 22.95
N GLN A 227 -12.72 -6.47 23.79
CA GLN A 227 -13.90 -7.34 23.92
C GLN A 227 -14.74 -7.35 22.64
N ALA A 228 -14.93 -6.18 22.02
CA ALA A 228 -15.61 -6.09 20.72
C ALA A 228 -14.85 -6.87 19.64
N ALA A 229 -13.52 -6.79 19.59
CA ALA A 229 -12.69 -7.54 18.65
C ALA A 229 -12.85 -9.06 18.82
N ARG A 230 -12.88 -9.56 20.07
CA ARG A 230 -13.17 -10.99 20.35
C ARG A 230 -14.56 -11.39 19.86
N ALA A 231 -15.57 -10.59 20.19
CA ALA A 231 -16.94 -10.83 19.77
C ALA A 231 -17.09 -10.81 18.23
N ILE A 232 -16.36 -9.93 17.53
CA ILE A 232 -16.28 -9.90 16.07
C ILE A 232 -15.69 -11.20 15.53
N GLN A 233 -14.52 -11.64 16.02
CA GLN A 233 -13.91 -12.89 15.55
C GLN A 233 -14.85 -14.10 15.75
N THR A 234 -15.48 -14.20 16.93
CA THR A 234 -16.47 -15.25 17.21
C THR A 234 -17.68 -15.18 16.28
N ALA A 235 -18.25 -13.99 16.07
CA ALA A 235 -19.43 -13.83 15.21
C ALA A 235 -19.14 -14.13 13.74
N VAL A 236 -17.94 -13.80 13.26
CA VAL A 236 -17.49 -14.11 11.91
C VAL A 236 -17.28 -15.61 11.74
N GLU A 237 -16.67 -16.27 12.72
CA GLU A 237 -16.49 -17.73 12.71
C GLU A 237 -17.83 -18.49 12.73
N GLN A 238 -18.83 -17.95 13.42
CA GLN A 238 -20.17 -18.56 13.53
C GLN A 238 -21.13 -18.16 12.39
N SER A 239 -20.69 -17.36 11.41
CA SER A 239 -21.57 -16.91 10.33
C SER A 239 -21.85 -18.04 9.34
N ASP A 240 -23.12 -18.27 9.02
CA ASP A 240 -23.58 -19.23 8.00
C ASP A 240 -23.32 -18.75 6.54
N GLY A 241 -22.47 -17.74 6.36
CA GLY A 241 -22.22 -17.08 5.08
C GLY A 241 -20.96 -17.62 4.38
N PRO A 242 -20.40 -16.88 3.39
CA PRO A 242 -19.09 -17.23 2.86
C PRO A 242 -18.06 -17.24 3.99
N SER A 243 -17.05 -18.12 3.88
CA SER A 243 -15.97 -18.23 4.86
C SER A 243 -15.09 -16.97 4.83
N ILE A 244 -15.53 -15.96 5.57
CA ILE A 244 -14.81 -14.70 5.76
C ILE A 244 -13.84 -14.91 6.91
N THR A 245 -12.60 -14.48 6.71
CA THR A 245 -11.59 -14.45 7.76
C THR A 245 -11.15 -13.03 7.97
N LEU A 246 -11.10 -12.58 9.23
CA LEU A 246 -10.65 -11.24 9.57
C LEU A 246 -9.25 -11.24 10.19
N ARG A 247 -8.53 -10.17 9.92
CA ARG A 247 -7.43 -9.69 10.76
C ARG A 247 -7.85 -8.40 11.46
N VAL A 248 -7.41 -8.20 12.70
CA VAL A 248 -7.78 -7.06 13.53
C VAL A 248 -6.53 -6.40 14.11
N GLY A 249 -6.47 -5.08 14.04
CA GLY A 249 -5.43 -4.28 14.68
C GLY A 249 -5.99 -3.19 15.58
N ILE A 250 -5.41 -3.03 16.77
CA ILE A 250 -5.87 -2.06 17.76
C ILE A 250 -4.69 -1.25 18.30
N HIS A 251 -4.86 0.07 18.32
CA HIS A 251 -3.91 0.98 18.97
C HIS A 251 -4.63 2.05 19.79
N SER A 252 -4.04 2.40 20.93
CA SER A 252 -4.52 3.41 21.85
C SER A 252 -3.47 4.51 21.97
N GLY A 253 -3.91 5.76 21.88
CA GLY A 253 -3.01 6.90 21.94
C GLY A 253 -3.75 8.20 22.24
N PRO A 254 -3.00 9.28 22.53
CA PRO A 254 -3.58 10.57 22.80
C PRO A 254 -4.29 11.13 21.57
N VAL A 255 -5.41 11.79 21.82
CA VAL A 255 -6.18 12.53 20.82
C VAL A 255 -6.19 13.98 21.26
N VAL A 256 -5.70 14.85 20.38
CA VAL A 256 -5.93 16.29 20.47
C VAL A 256 -6.85 16.63 19.30
N GLN A 257 -7.72 17.62 19.39
CA GLN A 257 -8.47 18.12 18.23
C GLN A 257 -7.95 19.52 17.85
N THR A 258 -7.48 19.71 16.62
CA THR A 258 -7.27 21.02 15.99
C THR A 258 -8.16 21.15 14.76
N GLU A 259 -8.31 22.39 14.29
CA GLU A 259 -8.96 22.74 13.02
C GLU A 259 -8.34 22.04 11.79
N ALA A 260 -7.14 21.46 11.92
CA ALA A 260 -6.52 20.58 10.93
C ALA A 260 -5.95 19.33 11.63
N ASP A 261 -6.55 18.17 11.37
CA ASP A 261 -6.05 16.80 11.56
C ASP A 261 -5.07 16.49 12.71
N PHE A 262 -5.61 15.94 13.81
CA PHE A 262 -4.80 15.36 14.90
C PHE A 262 -5.04 13.88 15.19
N PHE A 263 -5.96 13.22 14.48
CA PHE A 263 -6.13 11.76 14.58
C PHE A 263 -5.06 10.97 13.81
N GLY A 264 -4.31 11.63 12.93
CA GLY A 264 -3.43 10.98 11.94
C GLY A 264 -2.48 9.96 12.55
N SER A 265 -1.75 10.27 13.62
CA SER A 265 -0.73 9.35 14.15
C SER A 265 -1.32 8.09 14.79
N VAL A 266 -2.37 8.22 15.61
CA VAL A 266 -3.03 7.08 16.28
C VAL A 266 -3.73 6.19 15.26
N VAL A 267 -4.43 6.80 14.29
CA VAL A 267 -5.10 6.09 13.20
C VAL A 267 -4.08 5.38 12.31
N ASN A 268 -3.04 6.08 11.86
CA ASN A 268 -1.99 5.50 11.03
C ASN A 268 -1.32 4.33 11.74
N LYS A 269 -1.05 4.45 13.05
CA LYS A 269 -0.42 3.37 13.81
C LYS A 269 -1.37 2.19 13.97
N ALA A 270 -2.64 2.41 14.33
CA ALA A 270 -3.65 1.34 14.41
C ALA A 270 -3.75 0.54 13.11
N ALA A 271 -3.78 1.24 11.97
CA ALA A 271 -3.83 0.62 10.66
C ALA A 271 -2.58 -0.23 10.38
N ARG A 272 -1.37 0.26 10.71
CA ARG A 272 -0.13 -0.52 10.57
C ARG A 272 -0.09 -1.74 11.49
N ILE A 273 -0.65 -1.63 12.69
CA ILE A 273 -0.81 -2.78 13.59
C ILE A 273 -1.72 -3.83 12.93
N ALA A 274 -2.85 -3.43 12.36
CA ALA A 274 -3.76 -4.33 11.65
C ALA A 274 -3.08 -5.01 10.47
N ALA A 275 -2.24 -4.30 9.72
CA ALA A 275 -1.50 -4.85 8.58
C ALA A 275 -0.53 -5.94 8.97
N SER A 276 0.04 -5.83 10.16
CA SER A 276 0.98 -6.82 10.66
C SER A 276 0.27 -8.09 11.15
N ALA A 277 -1.03 -8.03 11.48
CA ALA A 277 -1.81 -9.15 11.98
C ALA A 277 -2.06 -10.21 10.89
N GLY A 278 -1.90 -11.48 11.26
CA GLY A 278 -2.23 -12.62 10.42
C GLY A 278 -3.73 -12.88 10.33
N ALA A 279 -4.09 -13.88 9.52
CA ALA A 279 -5.46 -14.36 9.42
C ALA A 279 -5.96 -14.86 10.78
N ARG A 280 -7.20 -14.49 11.15
CA ARG A 280 -7.81 -14.83 12.44
C ARG A 280 -7.04 -14.28 13.65
N GLU A 281 -6.21 -13.27 13.46
CA GLU A 281 -5.42 -12.66 14.53
C GLU A 281 -6.05 -11.35 15.00
N ILE A 282 -6.02 -11.11 16.31
CA ILE A 282 -6.21 -9.79 16.90
C ILE A 282 -4.85 -9.34 17.41
N ARG A 283 -4.31 -8.27 16.83
CA ARG A 283 -3.04 -7.70 17.24
C ARG A 283 -3.22 -6.33 17.86
N VAL A 284 -2.52 -6.09 18.96
CA VAL A 284 -2.60 -4.83 19.71
C VAL A 284 -1.23 -4.22 19.91
N SER A 285 -1.17 -2.89 19.91
CA SER A 285 0.06 -2.17 20.25
C SER A 285 0.43 -2.32 21.72
N ASP A 286 1.71 -2.11 22.04
CA ASP A 286 2.19 -2.03 23.43
C ASP A 286 1.48 -0.99 24.30
N ALA A 287 1.13 0.16 23.73
CA ALA A 287 0.37 1.19 24.43
C ALA A 287 -1.02 0.67 24.86
N THR A 288 -1.73 -0.01 23.95
CA THR A 288 -3.03 -0.63 24.24
C THR A 288 -2.89 -1.72 25.29
N ARG A 289 -1.89 -2.61 25.15
CA ARG A 289 -1.64 -3.68 26.12
C ARG A 289 -1.34 -3.15 27.52
N THR A 290 -0.54 -2.08 27.59
CA THR A 290 -0.18 -1.42 28.85
C THR A 290 -1.40 -0.76 29.50
N MET A 291 -2.22 -0.04 28.73
CA MET A 291 -3.42 0.62 29.26
C MET A 291 -4.47 -0.36 29.78
N VAL A 292 -4.60 -1.55 29.16
CA VAL A 292 -5.53 -2.60 29.58
C VAL A 292 -5.11 -3.21 30.92
N GLY A 293 -3.79 -3.36 31.14
CA GLY A 293 -3.22 -3.94 32.35
C GLY A 293 -3.58 -5.42 32.57
N ASP A 294 -2.97 -6.02 33.59
CA ASP A 294 -3.03 -7.48 33.80
C ASP A 294 -4.33 -7.95 34.48
N ARG A 295 -5.15 -7.03 34.99
CA ARG A 295 -6.40 -7.34 35.70
C ARG A 295 -7.63 -7.38 34.81
N SER A 296 -7.45 -7.29 33.49
CA SER A 296 -8.53 -7.23 32.51
C SER A 296 -9.20 -8.57 32.22
N GLY A 297 -8.60 -9.69 32.64
CA GLY A 297 -9.05 -11.04 32.27
C GLY A 297 -8.81 -11.37 30.79
N LEU A 298 -8.02 -10.57 30.08
CA LEU A 298 -7.61 -10.78 28.70
C LEU A 298 -6.21 -11.42 28.67
N ALA A 299 -6.04 -12.47 27.88
CA ALA A 299 -4.78 -13.18 27.72
C ALA A 299 -4.07 -12.74 26.44
N PHE A 300 -2.75 -12.54 26.53
CA PHE A 300 -1.92 -12.12 25.43
C PHE A 300 -0.69 -13.01 25.34
N ASP A 301 -0.26 -13.27 24.12
CA ASP A 301 1.03 -13.91 23.87
C ASP A 301 2.20 -13.03 24.29
N ALA A 302 3.40 -13.62 24.28
CA ALA A 302 4.65 -12.88 24.35
C ALA A 302 4.73 -11.81 23.25
N PRO A 303 5.31 -10.62 23.54
CA PRO A 303 5.42 -9.55 22.56
C PRO A 303 6.31 -9.95 21.39
N ALA A 304 5.92 -9.50 20.20
CA ALA A 304 6.75 -9.52 19.00
C ALA A 304 7.24 -8.10 18.68
N SER A 305 8.48 -7.99 18.21
CA SER A 305 9.03 -6.74 17.67
C SER A 305 8.77 -6.65 16.18
N VAL A 306 8.21 -5.52 15.73
CA VAL A 306 7.93 -5.28 14.31
C VAL A 306 8.31 -3.85 13.89
N ALA A 307 8.89 -3.71 12.70
CA ALA A 307 9.01 -2.42 12.02
C ALA A 307 7.65 -2.02 11.42
N LEU A 308 7.18 -0.81 11.72
CA LEU A 308 5.93 -0.28 11.14
C LEU A 308 6.25 0.82 10.12
N LYS A 309 5.86 0.62 8.87
CA LYS A 309 6.10 1.59 7.80
C LYS A 309 5.56 2.98 8.18
N GLY A 310 6.44 3.98 8.16
CA GLY A 310 6.13 5.37 8.50
C GLY A 310 6.32 5.73 9.98
N PHE A 311 6.81 4.79 10.80
CA PHE A 311 7.20 5.03 12.18
C PHE A 311 8.67 4.66 12.38
N GLU A 312 9.36 5.43 13.22
CA GLU A 312 10.77 5.17 13.53
C GLU A 312 10.92 4.03 14.54
N GLY A 313 11.91 3.18 14.28
CA GLY A 313 12.31 2.11 15.19
C GLY A 313 11.41 0.87 15.16
N GLU A 314 11.68 0.00 16.11
CA GLU A 314 10.93 -1.23 16.34
C GLU A 314 9.78 -0.98 17.32
N HIS A 315 8.65 -1.64 17.09
CA HIS A 315 7.46 -1.53 17.92
C HIS A 315 7.04 -2.88 18.45
N LEU A 316 6.76 -2.93 19.75
CA LEU A 316 6.19 -4.12 20.37
C LEU A 316 4.70 -4.24 20.06
N VAL A 317 4.30 -5.44 19.67
CA VAL A 317 2.92 -5.83 19.40
C VAL A 317 2.60 -7.14 20.07
N TYR A 318 1.34 -7.31 20.45
CA TYR A 318 0.87 -8.49 21.18
C TYR A 318 -0.30 -9.11 20.44
N ARG A 319 -0.33 -10.44 20.39
CA ARG A 319 -1.52 -11.17 19.94
C ARG A 319 -2.46 -11.35 21.13
N LEU A 320 -3.71 -10.95 20.97
CA LEU A 320 -4.78 -11.22 21.94
C LEU A 320 -5.39 -12.59 21.67
N GLU A 321 -5.48 -13.43 22.69
CA GLU A 321 -6.21 -14.69 22.63
C GLU A 321 -7.73 -14.43 22.64
N TRP A 322 -8.44 -14.98 21.65
CA TRP A 322 -9.88 -14.76 21.50
C TRP A 322 -10.72 -16.02 21.51
N SER A 323 -10.18 -17.13 21.01
CA SER A 323 -10.75 -18.48 21.09
C SER A 323 -10.30 -19.17 22.37
N THR A 324 -11.25 -19.71 23.12
CA THR A 324 -11.01 -20.60 24.28
C THR A 324 -10.75 -22.01 23.83
#